data_AF-A0A485L3D2-F1
#
_entry.id   AF-A0A485L3D2-F1
#
_cell.length_a   1.000
_cell.length_b   1.000
_cell.length_c   1.000
_cell.angle_alpha   90.00
_cell.angle_beta   90.00
_cell.angle_gamma   90.00
#
_symmetry.space_group_name_H-M   'P 1'
#
loop_
_entity.id
_entity.type
_entity.pdbx_description
1 polymer ?
#
loop_
_entity_poly.entity_id
_entity_poly.type
_entity_poly.pdbx_seq_one_letter_code
_entity_poly.pdbx_strand_id
1 'polypeptide(L)'
;MGAKESHWNDLETRIQENLAAAPTVINLNVGGTRFTVPKQTLLAVEGSYFYVMLGGGHWKPDGPNDAYFLDLNPSVFGRVIAFLRTGKLSFDGLNSWEDDQLRETLDYLKLETAKGIMPWSWDPNTCHPAIAISTGNKTITSACRGHQYKSVLGDAPVSEFRVQVNKFGSFYVGFTQRSCFDTATLNQGYYLGVVNNFTSLWLVVTSGDIVTARVSDGKVHFGVNDHALKEAFVVANPAHALFPVVTFCNECSISIVE
;
A
#
# COMPACT_ATOMS: atom_id res chain seq x y z
N MET A 1 20.95 30.62 -4.39
CA MET A 1 20.37 29.84 -3.27
C MET A 1 19.29 30.62 -2.52
N GLY A 2 19.48 31.91 -2.18
CA GLY A 2 18.52 32.65 -1.34
C GLY A 2 17.08 32.87 -1.85
N ALA A 3 16.82 32.94 -3.16
CA ALA A 3 15.46 33.20 -3.68
C ALA A 3 14.49 32.01 -3.53
N LYS A 4 14.99 30.77 -3.68
CA LYS A 4 14.19 29.55 -3.47
C LYS A 4 13.89 29.37 -1.98
N GLU A 5 14.88 29.61 -1.14
CA GLU A 5 14.77 29.46 0.32
C GLU A 5 13.80 30.49 0.93
N SER A 6 13.83 31.75 0.45
CA SER A 6 12.82 32.75 0.83
C SER A 6 11.41 32.33 0.41
N HIS A 7 11.24 31.83 -0.83
CA HIS A 7 9.94 31.39 -1.31
C HIS A 7 9.37 30.21 -0.51
N TRP A 8 10.23 29.27 -0.11
CA TRP A 8 9.84 28.16 0.77
C TRP A 8 9.43 28.64 2.16
N ASN A 9 10.18 29.55 2.76
CA ASN A 9 9.84 30.11 4.06
C ASN A 9 8.52 30.90 4.02
N ASP A 10 8.27 31.64 2.94
CA ASP A 10 7.02 32.38 2.75
C ASP A 10 5.82 31.43 2.59
N LEU A 11 6.00 30.32 1.87
CA LEU A 11 4.97 29.29 1.73
C LEU A 11 4.65 28.62 3.07
N GLU A 12 5.69 28.23 3.81
CA GLU A 12 5.54 27.60 5.13
C GLU A 12 4.82 28.55 6.11
N THR A 13 5.22 29.82 6.13
CA THR A 13 4.58 30.85 6.96
C THR A 13 3.10 30.96 6.66
N ARG A 14 2.72 31.01 5.37
CA ARG A 14 1.31 31.08 4.95
C ARG A 14 0.52 29.83 5.36
N ILE A 15 1.12 28.65 5.25
CA ILE A 15 0.50 27.40 5.71
C ILE A 15 0.23 27.49 7.21
N GLN A 16 1.22 27.88 8.01
CA GLN A 16 1.07 28.00 9.46
C GLN A 16 0.01 29.05 9.86
N GLU A 17 -0.02 30.20 9.19
CA GLU A 17 -1.05 31.22 9.41
C GLU A 17 -2.46 30.71 9.10
N ASN A 18 -2.64 30.02 7.97
CA ASN A 18 -3.93 29.44 7.58
C ASN A 18 -4.36 28.34 8.57
N LEU A 19 -3.44 27.45 8.95
CA LEU A 19 -3.70 26.41 9.94
C LEU A 19 -4.05 26.99 11.30
N ALA A 20 -3.42 28.10 11.72
CA ALA A 20 -3.74 28.81 12.95
C ALA A 20 -5.12 29.48 12.89
N ALA A 21 -5.47 30.10 11.76
CA ALA A 21 -6.75 30.77 11.55
C ALA A 21 -7.94 29.80 11.41
N ALA A 22 -7.70 28.57 10.95
CA ALA A 22 -8.74 27.56 10.79
C ALA A 22 -9.41 27.20 12.14
N PRO A 23 -10.74 26.96 12.17
CA PRO A 23 -11.45 26.56 13.39
C PRO A 23 -10.87 25.32 14.06
N THR A 24 -11.03 25.20 15.39
CA THR A 24 -10.57 24.02 16.15
C THR A 24 -11.38 22.76 15.83
N VAL A 25 -12.61 22.94 15.34
CA VAL A 25 -13.52 21.88 14.91
C VAL A 25 -13.92 22.15 13.47
N ILE A 26 -13.76 21.15 12.62
CA ILE A 26 -14.04 21.22 11.19
C ILE A 26 -15.28 20.39 10.88
N ASN A 27 -16.21 20.99 10.14
CA ASN A 27 -17.36 20.28 9.60
C ASN A 27 -17.03 19.78 8.20
N LEU A 28 -17.24 18.49 7.96
CA LEU A 28 -17.10 17.84 6.67
C LEU A 28 -18.47 17.32 6.24
N ASN A 29 -18.78 17.44 4.96
CA ASN A 29 -19.90 16.79 4.31
C ASN A 29 -19.36 15.77 3.32
N VAL A 30 -19.42 14.49 3.68
CA VAL A 30 -18.87 13.37 2.92
C VAL A 30 -20.01 12.64 2.23
N GLY A 31 -20.14 12.79 0.91
CA GLY A 31 -21.20 12.15 0.14
C GLY A 31 -22.60 12.43 0.66
N GLY A 32 -22.83 13.60 1.26
CA GLY A 32 -24.11 13.99 1.88
C GLY A 32 -24.20 13.74 3.40
N THR A 33 -23.25 13.02 4.01
CA THR A 33 -23.23 12.73 5.45
C THR A 33 -22.31 13.69 6.19
N ARG A 34 -22.79 14.24 7.31
CA ARG A 34 -22.03 15.20 8.11
C ARG A 34 -21.09 14.50 9.10
N PHE A 35 -19.84 14.95 9.11
CA PHE A 35 -18.83 14.59 10.11
C PHE A 35 -18.29 15.85 10.76
N THR A 36 -18.29 15.88 12.09
CA THR A 36 -17.67 16.96 12.87
C THR A 36 -16.40 16.41 13.52
N VAL A 37 -15.25 16.96 13.14
CA VAL A 37 -13.93 16.39 13.45
C VAL A 37 -13.01 17.47 14.00
N PRO A 38 -12.25 17.21 15.09
CA PRO A 38 -11.23 18.16 15.55
C PRO A 38 -10.18 18.41 14.47
N LYS A 39 -9.78 19.68 14.28
CA LYS A 39 -8.73 20.09 13.33
C LYS A 39 -7.45 19.27 13.51
N GLN A 40 -7.03 19.07 14.76
CA GLN A 40 -5.83 18.29 15.08
C GLN A 40 -5.90 16.84 14.57
N THR A 41 -7.09 16.23 14.53
CA THR A 41 -7.25 14.89 13.96
C THR A 41 -7.01 14.90 12.46
N LEU A 42 -7.58 15.87 11.73
CA LEU A 42 -7.39 16.00 10.29
C LEU A 42 -5.93 16.33 9.91
N LEU A 43 -5.23 17.06 10.77
CA LEU A 43 -3.81 17.39 10.61
C LEU A 43 -2.84 16.34 11.16
N ALA A 44 -3.33 15.17 11.60
CA ALA A 44 -2.48 14.11 12.16
C ALA A 44 -1.51 13.48 11.14
N VAL A 45 -1.69 13.80 9.86
CA VAL A 45 -0.88 13.34 8.73
C VAL A 45 -0.45 14.54 7.91
N GLU A 46 0.81 14.93 8.03
CA GLU A 46 1.40 16.00 7.24
C GLU A 46 1.46 15.61 5.75
N GLY A 47 1.21 16.56 4.86
CA GLY A 47 1.15 16.30 3.41
C GLY A 47 -0.10 15.55 2.92
N SER A 48 -1.01 15.13 3.81
CA SER A 48 -2.30 14.57 3.41
C SER A 48 -3.21 15.62 2.77
N TYR A 49 -4.28 15.17 2.10
CA TYR A 49 -5.29 16.06 1.51
C TYR A 49 -5.80 17.09 2.52
N PHE A 50 -6.09 16.69 3.77
CA PHE A 50 -6.58 17.61 4.79
C PHE A 50 -5.56 18.67 5.20
N TYR A 51 -4.28 18.31 5.24
CA TYR A 51 -3.21 19.25 5.54
C TYR A 51 -3.15 20.34 4.46
N VAL A 52 -3.18 19.95 3.18
CA VAL A 52 -3.20 20.89 2.06
C VAL A 52 -4.51 21.68 2.01
N MET A 53 -5.65 21.04 2.32
CA MET A 53 -6.97 21.66 2.34
C MET A 53 -7.03 22.84 3.33
N LEU A 54 -6.55 22.60 4.55
CA LEU A 54 -6.58 23.60 5.62
C LEU A 54 -5.42 24.60 5.54
N GLY A 55 -4.24 24.14 5.12
CA GLY A 55 -3.03 24.98 5.03
C GLY A 55 -2.98 25.85 3.77
N GLY A 56 -3.62 25.42 2.67
CA GLY A 56 -3.58 26.14 1.40
C GLY A 56 -4.37 27.45 1.40
N GLY A 57 -5.37 27.60 2.27
CA GLY A 57 -6.20 28.81 2.39
C GLY A 57 -7.11 29.13 1.18
N HIS A 58 -7.01 28.32 0.11
CA HIS A 58 -7.81 28.47 -1.10
C HIS A 58 -9.16 27.76 -1.02
N TRP A 59 -9.26 26.68 -0.24
CA TRP A 59 -10.53 26.02 0.02
C TRP A 59 -11.24 26.68 1.20
N LYS A 60 -12.49 27.04 0.97
CA LYS A 60 -13.40 27.54 2.00
C LYS A 60 -14.60 26.62 2.05
N PRO A 61 -15.19 26.43 3.23
CA PRO A 61 -16.44 25.69 3.30
C PRO A 61 -17.52 26.49 2.57
N ASP A 62 -18.23 25.83 1.68
CA ASP A 62 -19.28 26.41 0.83
C ASP A 62 -20.64 25.71 1.03
N GLY A 63 -20.67 24.66 1.87
CA GLY A 63 -21.88 23.92 2.21
C GLY A 63 -22.64 24.48 3.44
N PRO A 64 -23.88 24.02 3.68
CA PRO A 64 -24.63 24.38 4.88
C PRO A 64 -23.86 24.07 6.17
N ASN A 65 -23.85 25.02 7.11
CA ASN A 65 -23.11 24.97 8.38
C ASN A 65 -21.57 25.02 8.23
N ASP A 66 -21.08 25.74 7.22
CA ASP A 66 -19.65 25.92 6.96
C ASP A 66 -18.92 24.57 6.86
N ALA A 67 -19.50 23.64 6.12
CA ALA A 67 -18.93 22.32 5.88
C ALA A 67 -18.13 22.27 4.57
N TYR A 68 -16.97 21.59 4.61
CA TYR A 68 -16.23 21.23 3.40
C TYR A 68 -16.85 19.99 2.77
N PHE A 69 -17.24 20.09 1.49
CA PHE A 69 -17.77 18.95 0.77
C PHE A 69 -16.66 18.03 0.25
N LEU A 70 -16.83 16.73 0.47
CA LEU A 70 -15.99 15.66 -0.03
C LEU A 70 -16.89 14.68 -0.77
N ASP A 71 -16.62 14.48 -2.05
CA ASP A 71 -17.34 13.50 -2.87
C ASP A 71 -16.76 12.09 -2.65
N LEU A 72 -16.92 11.60 -1.41
CA LEU A 72 -16.40 10.32 -0.95
C LEU A 72 -17.53 9.53 -0.28
N ASN A 73 -17.33 8.22 -0.17
CA ASN A 73 -18.34 7.33 0.39
C ASN A 73 -18.40 7.44 1.93
N PRO A 74 -19.54 7.84 2.51
CA PRO A 74 -19.64 8.04 3.95
C PRO A 74 -19.61 6.75 4.78
N SER A 75 -19.91 5.59 4.19
CA SER A 75 -19.99 4.32 4.95
C SER A 75 -18.65 3.90 5.55
N VAL A 76 -17.54 4.17 4.84
CA VAL A 76 -16.18 3.81 5.25
C VAL A 76 -15.46 4.95 5.99
N PHE A 77 -15.96 6.17 5.89
CA PHE A 77 -15.27 7.38 6.36
C PHE A 77 -15.06 7.41 7.89
N GLY A 78 -15.92 6.73 8.65
CA GLY A 78 -15.71 6.54 10.09
C GLY A 78 -14.37 5.86 10.42
N ARG A 79 -13.93 4.92 9.58
CA ARG A 79 -12.63 4.23 9.73
C ARG A 79 -11.46 5.14 9.40
N VAL A 80 -11.61 6.01 8.40
CA VAL A 80 -10.61 7.05 8.09
C VAL A 80 -10.39 7.97 9.30
N ILE A 81 -11.48 8.47 9.90
CA ILE A 81 -11.37 9.33 11.09
C ILE A 81 -10.77 8.55 12.28
N ALA A 82 -11.13 7.28 12.47
CA ALA A 82 -10.53 6.45 13.52
C ALA A 82 -9.02 6.24 13.29
N PHE A 83 -8.61 6.02 12.03
CA PHE A 83 -7.21 5.94 11.64
C PHE A 83 -6.48 7.25 11.92
N LEU A 84 -7.04 8.40 11.53
CA LEU A 84 -6.42 9.71 11.81
C LEU A 84 -6.27 9.98 13.32
N ARG A 85 -7.22 9.52 14.15
CA ARG A 85 -7.13 9.68 15.62
C ARG A 85 -6.11 8.76 16.27
N THR A 86 -5.99 7.52 15.79
CA THR A 86 -5.28 6.45 16.51
C THR A 86 -4.02 5.96 15.82
N GLY A 87 -3.83 6.29 14.55
CA GLY A 87 -2.81 5.72 13.67
C GLY A 87 -3.08 4.27 13.25
N LYS A 88 -4.21 3.67 13.63
CA LYS A 88 -4.53 2.27 13.32
C LYS A 88 -5.65 2.19 12.28
N LEU A 89 -5.34 1.56 11.14
CA LEU A 89 -6.29 1.27 10.09
C LEU A 89 -6.76 -0.18 10.22
N SER A 90 -8.06 -0.43 10.09
CA SER A 90 -8.64 -1.77 10.13
C SER A 90 -9.58 -1.97 8.95
N PHE A 91 -9.41 -3.08 8.26
CA PHE A 91 -10.31 -3.60 7.21
C PHE A 91 -11.22 -4.71 7.75
N ASP A 92 -11.17 -4.99 9.06
CA ASP A 92 -11.90 -6.10 9.66
C ASP A 92 -13.40 -5.90 9.53
N GLY A 93 -14.10 -6.95 9.07
CA GLY A 93 -15.54 -6.97 8.90
C GLY A 93 -16.06 -6.18 7.69
N LEU A 94 -15.19 -5.67 6.83
CA LEU A 94 -15.59 -5.10 5.54
C LEU A 94 -15.88 -6.21 4.54
N ASN A 95 -16.92 -6.02 3.73
CA ASN A 95 -17.08 -6.80 2.50
C ASN A 95 -16.17 -6.24 1.38
N SER A 96 -16.02 -6.97 0.29
CA SER A 96 -15.11 -6.60 -0.81
C SER A 96 -15.36 -5.19 -1.37
N TRP A 97 -16.63 -4.79 -1.51
CA TRP A 97 -16.95 -3.45 -2.01
C TRP A 97 -16.57 -2.37 -0.99
N GLU A 98 -16.82 -2.57 0.30
CA GLU A 98 -16.43 -1.60 1.33
C GLU A 98 -14.90 -1.51 1.49
N ASP A 99 -14.19 -2.61 1.28
CA ASP A 99 -12.72 -2.65 1.24
C ASP A 99 -12.19 -1.75 0.11
N ASP A 100 -12.71 -1.93 -1.11
CA ASP A 100 -12.38 -1.09 -2.28
C ASP A 100 -12.68 0.39 -2.01
N GLN A 101 -13.87 0.69 -1.45
CA GLN A 101 -14.27 2.06 -1.13
C GLN A 101 -13.37 2.71 -0.08
N LEU A 102 -12.91 1.94 0.93
CA LEU A 102 -11.97 2.45 1.93
C LEU A 102 -10.62 2.77 1.30
N ARG A 103 -10.11 1.91 0.40
CA ARG A 103 -8.84 2.16 -0.31
C ARG A 103 -8.90 3.38 -1.21
N GLU A 104 -9.94 3.49 -2.04
CA GLU A 104 -10.15 4.67 -2.89
C GLU A 104 -10.21 5.96 -2.05
N THR A 105 -10.88 5.89 -0.89
CA THR A 105 -10.96 7.01 0.05
C THR A 105 -9.58 7.36 0.63
N LEU A 106 -8.77 6.37 1.03
CA LEU A 106 -7.43 6.59 1.59
C LEU A 106 -6.46 7.16 0.54
N ASP A 107 -6.51 6.67 -0.71
CA ASP A 107 -5.70 7.21 -1.81
C ASP A 107 -6.12 8.65 -2.15
N TYR A 108 -7.43 8.92 -2.28
CA TYR A 108 -7.92 10.28 -2.54
C TYR A 108 -7.41 11.26 -1.48
N LEU A 109 -7.48 10.85 -0.21
CA LEU A 109 -7.04 11.66 0.92
C LEU A 109 -5.52 11.70 1.10
N LYS A 110 -4.76 10.98 0.25
CA LYS A 110 -3.31 10.85 0.30
C LYS A 110 -2.80 10.39 1.67
N LEU A 111 -3.56 9.51 2.32
CA LEU A 111 -3.23 8.94 3.63
C LEU A 111 -2.32 7.72 3.52
N GLU A 112 -2.32 7.04 2.37
CA GLU A 112 -1.48 5.87 2.15
C GLU A 112 0.01 6.23 2.11
N THR A 113 0.34 7.15 1.20
CA THR A 113 1.70 7.66 1.02
C THR A 113 2.24 8.39 2.26
N ALA A 114 1.41 9.15 2.97
CA ALA A 114 1.87 10.09 3.99
C ALA A 114 2.09 9.47 5.39
N LYS A 115 1.64 8.23 5.61
CA LYS A 115 1.87 7.48 6.87
C LYS A 115 2.59 6.15 6.67
N GLY A 116 3.02 5.84 5.46
CA GLY A 116 3.58 4.50 5.18
C GLY A 116 2.54 3.39 5.31
N ILE A 117 1.27 3.69 5.01
CA ILE A 117 0.28 2.63 4.83
C ILE A 117 0.54 2.09 3.43
N MET A 118 0.97 0.83 3.37
CA MET A 118 1.23 0.16 2.10
C MET A 118 -0.05 0.17 1.26
N PRO A 119 0.03 0.47 -0.05
CA PRO A 119 -1.13 0.48 -0.95
C PRO A 119 -1.76 -0.91 -1.11
N TRP A 120 -1.06 -1.96 -0.65
CA TRP A 120 -1.51 -3.34 -0.72
C TRP A 120 -0.97 -4.15 0.47
N SER A 121 -1.65 -5.26 0.77
CA SER A 121 -1.26 -6.26 1.78
C SER A 121 -1.46 -7.68 1.25
N TRP A 122 -0.95 -8.69 1.96
CA TRP A 122 -1.24 -10.08 1.61
C TRP A 122 -2.72 -10.39 1.89
N ASP A 123 -3.44 -10.88 0.89
CA ASP A 123 -4.87 -11.17 0.98
C ASP A 123 -5.11 -12.46 1.78
N PRO A 124 -5.70 -12.39 2.99
CA PRO A 124 -5.98 -13.59 3.79
C PRO A 124 -7.02 -14.52 3.16
N ASN A 125 -7.88 -14.00 2.28
CA ASN A 125 -8.88 -14.79 1.57
C ASN A 125 -8.31 -15.49 0.34
N THR A 126 -7.18 -14.99 -0.18
CA THR A 126 -6.50 -15.52 -1.36
C THR A 126 -5.12 -16.08 -0.97
N CYS A 127 -5.12 -16.91 0.07
CA CYS A 127 -3.92 -17.46 0.70
C CYS A 127 -4.07 -18.96 0.98
N HIS A 128 -3.00 -19.73 0.76
CA HIS A 128 -2.98 -21.13 1.14
C HIS A 128 -3.13 -21.27 2.68
N PRO A 129 -3.98 -22.18 3.21
CA PRO A 129 -4.24 -22.30 4.66
C PRO A 129 -3.01 -22.57 5.54
N ALA A 130 -1.97 -23.15 4.95
CA ALA A 130 -0.69 -23.43 5.63
C ALA A 130 0.32 -22.25 5.60
N ILE A 131 -0.08 -21.08 5.12
CA ILE A 131 0.67 -19.83 5.23
C ILE A 131 0.04 -18.99 6.33
N ALA A 132 0.82 -18.68 7.36
CA ALA A 132 0.40 -17.77 8.41
C ALA A 132 0.63 -16.33 7.95
N ILE A 133 -0.43 -15.52 7.98
CA ILE A 133 -0.37 -14.07 7.76
C ILE A 133 -0.38 -13.36 9.12
N SER A 134 0.48 -12.37 9.30
CA SER A 134 0.61 -11.62 10.54
C SER A 134 1.03 -10.17 10.29
N THR A 135 1.13 -9.39 11.38
CA THR A 135 1.63 -8.01 11.34
C THR A 135 0.78 -7.11 10.42
N GLY A 136 -0.55 -7.14 10.60
CA GLY A 136 -1.48 -6.37 9.77
C GLY A 136 -1.38 -6.74 8.29
N ASN A 137 -1.38 -8.05 7.99
CA ASN A 137 -1.27 -8.60 6.65
C ASN A 137 0.03 -8.29 5.87
N LYS A 138 1.09 -7.85 6.55
CA LYS A 138 2.38 -7.54 5.92
C LYS A 138 3.32 -8.74 5.86
N THR A 139 3.22 -9.67 6.82
CA THR A 139 4.19 -10.76 6.98
C THR A 139 3.55 -12.10 6.71
N ILE A 140 4.08 -12.83 5.74
CA ILE A 140 3.70 -14.20 5.41
C ILE A 140 4.80 -15.16 5.88
N THR A 141 4.41 -16.25 6.52
CA THR A 141 5.33 -17.28 6.99
C THR A 141 4.79 -18.66 6.66
N SER A 142 5.61 -19.49 6.04
CA SER A 142 5.34 -20.92 5.89
C SER A 142 6.27 -21.71 6.79
N ALA A 143 5.71 -22.57 7.65
CA ALA A 143 6.46 -23.46 8.54
C ALA A 143 6.70 -24.85 7.92
N CYS A 144 6.34 -25.06 6.65
CA CYS A 144 6.26 -26.39 6.08
C CYS A 144 7.62 -27.02 5.73
N ARG A 145 7.71 -28.33 5.98
CA ARG A 145 8.77 -29.22 5.51
C ARG A 145 8.18 -30.13 4.42
N GLY A 146 8.51 -29.90 3.15
CA GLY A 146 8.09 -30.77 2.03
C GLY A 146 7.80 -30.03 0.72
N HIS A 147 7.87 -30.75 -0.40
CA HIS A 147 7.89 -30.25 -1.79
C HIS A 147 6.55 -29.70 -2.35
N GLN A 148 5.61 -29.25 -1.51
CA GLN A 148 4.32 -28.73 -1.98
C GLN A 148 4.32 -27.20 -2.06
N TYR A 149 3.89 -26.67 -3.20
CA TYR A 149 3.71 -25.24 -3.43
C TYR A 149 2.57 -24.68 -2.58
N LYS A 150 2.81 -23.49 -2.03
CA LYS A 150 1.84 -22.76 -1.21
C LYS A 150 1.92 -21.31 -1.61
N SER A 151 0.84 -20.78 -2.14
CA SER A 151 0.80 -19.47 -2.75
C SER A 151 -0.09 -18.51 -1.96
N VAL A 152 0.29 -17.24 -1.98
CA VAL A 152 -0.49 -16.12 -1.45
C VAL A 152 -0.43 -14.97 -2.44
N LEU A 153 -1.56 -14.29 -2.61
CA LEU A 153 -1.73 -13.14 -3.49
C LEU A 153 -1.81 -11.83 -2.68
N GLY A 154 -1.38 -10.73 -3.28
CA GLY A 154 -1.74 -9.40 -2.80
C GLY A 154 -3.22 -9.09 -2.95
N ASP A 155 -3.77 -8.24 -2.09
CA ASP A 155 -5.16 -7.80 -2.14
C ASP A 155 -5.43 -6.82 -3.30
N ALA A 156 -4.45 -6.00 -3.68
CA ALA A 156 -4.54 -5.02 -4.76
C ALA A 156 -3.47 -5.23 -5.85
N PRO A 157 -3.73 -4.81 -7.10
CA PRO A 157 -2.73 -4.80 -8.15
C PRO A 157 -1.75 -3.64 -7.96
N VAL A 158 -0.48 -3.86 -8.30
CA VAL A 158 0.57 -2.84 -8.19
C VAL A 158 1.55 -2.93 -9.36
N SER A 159 2.16 -1.80 -9.71
CA SER A 159 3.27 -1.77 -10.68
C SER A 159 4.63 -2.01 -10.02
N GLU A 160 4.73 -1.89 -8.70
CA GLU A 160 5.94 -2.16 -7.95
C GLU A 160 5.61 -2.67 -6.55
N PHE A 161 6.41 -3.61 -6.06
CA PHE A 161 6.44 -3.93 -4.65
C PHE A 161 7.82 -4.40 -4.20
N ARG A 162 8.05 -4.27 -2.89
CA ARG A 162 9.29 -4.69 -2.23
C ARG A 162 8.94 -5.64 -1.08
N VAL A 163 9.73 -6.69 -0.96
CA VAL A 163 9.60 -7.64 0.14
C VAL A 163 10.95 -7.96 0.75
N GLN A 164 11.02 -7.95 2.08
CA GLN A 164 12.19 -8.38 2.83
C GLN A 164 12.10 -9.87 3.14
N VAL A 165 13.19 -10.59 2.93
CA VAL A 165 13.32 -12.01 3.28
C VAL A 165 13.72 -12.12 4.75
N ASN A 166 12.76 -12.32 5.65
CA ASN A 166 13.03 -12.42 7.09
C ASN A 166 13.71 -13.74 7.46
N LYS A 167 13.23 -14.84 6.87
CA LYS A 167 13.79 -16.18 7.02
C LYS A 167 13.95 -16.81 5.65
N PHE A 168 15.19 -17.05 5.26
CA PHE A 168 15.52 -17.67 4.00
C PHE A 168 14.99 -19.10 3.89
N GLY A 169 14.47 -19.40 2.71
CA GLY A 169 14.04 -20.72 2.23
C GLY A 169 13.89 -20.69 0.71
N SER A 170 13.37 -21.76 0.12
CA SER A 170 13.07 -21.78 -1.31
C SER A 170 11.68 -21.21 -1.58
N PHE A 171 11.59 -20.17 -2.42
CA PHE A 171 10.35 -19.51 -2.79
C PHE A 171 10.41 -18.90 -4.19
N TYR A 172 9.24 -18.59 -4.74
CA TYR A 172 9.09 -17.78 -5.95
C TYR A 172 8.36 -16.49 -5.58
N VAL A 173 8.78 -15.37 -6.16
CA VAL A 173 8.16 -14.05 -5.93
C VAL A 173 8.00 -13.32 -7.25
N GLY A 174 6.89 -12.62 -7.44
CA GLY A 174 6.70 -11.79 -8.63
C GLY A 174 5.25 -11.42 -8.84
N PHE A 175 4.80 -11.49 -10.09
CA PHE A 175 3.47 -11.04 -10.50
C PHE A 175 2.65 -12.15 -11.15
N THR A 176 1.36 -12.19 -10.87
CA THR A 176 0.38 -13.05 -11.55
C THR A 176 -0.94 -12.31 -11.76
N GLN A 177 -1.86 -12.93 -12.49
CA GLN A 177 -3.23 -12.46 -12.66
C GLN A 177 -4.14 -13.18 -11.68
N ARG A 178 -5.08 -12.46 -11.06
CA ARG A 178 -6.04 -13.04 -10.12
C ARG A 178 -6.85 -14.19 -10.74
N SER A 179 -7.17 -14.10 -12.04
CA SER A 179 -7.91 -15.13 -12.79
C SER A 179 -7.17 -16.45 -12.96
N CYS A 180 -5.84 -16.45 -12.82
CA CYS A 180 -4.99 -17.63 -13.00
C CYS A 180 -4.43 -18.16 -11.67
N PHE A 181 -4.90 -17.61 -10.53
CA PHE A 181 -4.34 -17.91 -9.22
C PHE A 181 -5.03 -19.10 -8.54
N ASP A 182 -4.22 -20.01 -8.04
CA ASP A 182 -4.53 -21.16 -7.21
C ASP A 182 -3.51 -21.24 -6.06
N THR A 183 -3.99 -21.55 -4.86
CA THR A 183 -3.20 -21.48 -3.63
C THR A 183 -2.21 -22.63 -3.47
N ALA A 184 -2.37 -23.75 -4.19
CA ALA A 184 -1.60 -24.98 -4.01
C ALA A 184 -0.62 -25.28 -5.16
N THR A 185 -0.46 -24.36 -6.11
CA THR A 185 0.46 -24.52 -7.25
C THR A 185 1.35 -23.29 -7.47
N LEU A 186 2.36 -23.45 -8.32
CA LEU A 186 3.06 -22.32 -8.96
C LEU A 186 2.18 -21.82 -10.11
N ASN A 187 1.63 -20.62 -9.93
CA ASN A 187 0.68 -20.04 -10.87
C ASN A 187 1.34 -19.58 -12.16
N GLN A 188 0.54 -19.37 -13.21
CA GLN A 188 1.04 -18.72 -14.41
C GLN A 188 1.36 -17.25 -14.09
N GLY A 189 2.54 -16.77 -14.47
CA GLY A 189 2.95 -15.42 -14.14
C GLY A 189 4.44 -15.17 -14.39
N TYR A 190 4.94 -14.08 -13.83
CA TYR A 190 6.29 -13.59 -13.99
C TYR A 190 7.00 -13.68 -12.64
N TYR A 191 7.92 -14.65 -12.50
CA TYR A 191 8.49 -15.01 -11.21
C TYR A 191 10.00 -14.94 -11.20
N LEU A 192 10.55 -14.46 -10.10
CA LEU A 192 11.91 -14.73 -9.67
C LEU A 192 11.90 -15.94 -8.73
N GLY A 193 12.52 -17.05 -9.14
CA GLY A 193 12.72 -18.23 -8.30
C GLY A 193 14.00 -18.12 -7.47
N VAL A 194 13.88 -18.25 -6.15
CA VAL A 194 14.98 -18.22 -5.18
C VAL A 194 15.13 -19.62 -4.59
N VAL A 195 16.19 -20.35 -4.96
CA VAL A 195 16.39 -21.77 -4.57
C VAL A 195 17.85 -22.02 -4.19
N ASN A 196 18.12 -22.63 -3.03
CA ASN A 196 19.48 -23.05 -2.61
C ASN A 196 20.54 -21.91 -2.67
N ASN A 197 20.19 -20.68 -2.30
CA ASN A 197 21.02 -19.46 -2.43
C ASN A 197 21.34 -19.04 -3.88
N PHE A 198 20.71 -19.65 -4.89
CA PHE A 198 20.84 -19.28 -6.29
C PHE A 198 19.47 -18.92 -6.86
N THR A 199 19.39 -17.80 -7.58
CA THR A 199 18.32 -17.64 -8.56
C THR A 199 18.78 -18.28 -9.87
N SER A 200 17.87 -18.88 -10.62
CA SER A 200 18.10 -19.12 -12.05
C SER A 200 18.11 -17.76 -12.76
N LEU A 201 19.15 -16.95 -12.57
CA LEU A 201 20.02 -16.49 -13.63
C LEU A 201 21.05 -15.44 -13.15
N TRP A 202 20.81 -14.51 -12.21
CA TRP A 202 21.83 -13.47 -11.89
C TRP A 202 21.76 -12.76 -10.52
N LEU A 203 21.05 -13.31 -9.52
CA LEU A 203 20.83 -12.66 -8.22
C LEU A 203 21.00 -13.66 -7.07
N VAL A 204 21.80 -13.32 -6.06
CA VAL A 204 21.88 -14.07 -4.80
C VAL A 204 21.01 -13.34 -3.79
N VAL A 205 20.13 -14.07 -3.10
CA VAL A 205 19.22 -13.53 -2.08
C VAL A 205 19.42 -14.34 -0.81
N THR A 206 19.52 -13.65 0.32
CA THR A 206 19.71 -14.22 1.66
C THR A 206 18.77 -13.58 2.68
N SER A 207 18.74 -14.08 3.91
CA SER A 207 17.95 -13.47 4.98
C SER A 207 18.42 -12.03 5.23
N GLY A 208 17.48 -11.09 5.27
CA GLY A 208 17.71 -9.66 5.43
C GLY A 208 17.62 -8.87 4.13
N ASP A 209 17.81 -9.52 2.98
CA ASP A 209 17.75 -8.84 1.68
C ASP A 209 16.33 -8.44 1.30
N ILE A 210 16.23 -7.35 0.54
CA ILE A 210 14.98 -6.83 -0.01
C ILE A 210 14.90 -7.19 -1.48
N VAL A 211 13.90 -7.95 -1.89
CA VAL A 211 13.59 -8.21 -3.30
C VAL A 211 12.61 -7.17 -3.79
N THR A 212 12.96 -6.49 -4.88
CA THR A 212 12.11 -5.52 -5.57
C THR A 212 11.63 -6.12 -6.88
N ALA A 213 10.32 -6.04 -7.13
CA ALA A 213 9.72 -6.43 -8.40
C ALA A 213 8.95 -5.23 -8.96
N ARG A 214 9.21 -4.88 -10.23
CA ARG A 214 8.61 -3.73 -10.91
C ARG A 214 8.13 -4.09 -12.30
N VAL A 215 6.98 -3.55 -12.69
CA VAL A 215 6.46 -3.55 -14.04
C VAL A 215 6.59 -2.14 -14.60
N SER A 216 7.35 -1.99 -15.68
CA SER A 216 7.54 -0.73 -16.40
C SER A 216 7.70 -1.00 -17.89
N ASP A 217 7.14 -0.14 -18.74
CA ASP A 217 7.25 -0.24 -20.20
C ASP A 217 6.91 -1.62 -20.78
N GLY A 218 5.88 -2.27 -20.21
CA GLY A 218 5.44 -3.60 -20.62
C GLY A 218 6.42 -4.72 -20.28
N LYS A 219 7.32 -4.51 -19.32
CA LYS A 219 8.35 -5.47 -18.90
C LYS A 219 8.35 -5.64 -17.40
N VAL A 220 8.71 -6.83 -16.94
CA VAL A 220 8.92 -7.13 -15.51
C VAL A 220 10.41 -7.13 -15.22
N HIS A 221 10.78 -6.37 -14.20
CA HIS A 221 12.15 -6.22 -13.72
C HIS A 221 12.25 -6.68 -12.26
N PHE A 222 13.39 -7.28 -11.92
CA PHE A 222 13.70 -7.66 -10.54
C PHE A 222 15.04 -7.08 -10.11
N GLY A 223 15.15 -6.73 -8.84
CA GLY A 223 16.40 -6.38 -8.19
C GLY A 223 16.43 -6.84 -6.75
N VAL A 224 17.61 -6.80 -6.17
CA VAL A 224 17.84 -7.16 -4.76
C VAL A 224 18.57 -5.98 -4.13
N ASN A 225 18.08 -5.54 -2.97
CA ASN A 225 18.51 -4.33 -2.29
C ASN A 225 18.47 -3.13 -3.24
N ASP A 226 19.44 -2.21 -3.14
CA ASP A 226 19.51 -1.00 -3.95
C ASP A 226 20.25 -1.22 -5.30
N HIS A 227 20.40 -2.48 -5.72
CA HIS A 227 20.99 -2.79 -7.02
C HIS A 227 20.01 -2.51 -8.17
N ALA A 228 20.56 -2.13 -9.33
CA ALA A 228 19.77 -1.83 -10.52
C ALA A 228 18.85 -2.99 -10.91
N LEU A 229 17.58 -2.66 -11.16
CA LEU A 229 16.57 -3.61 -11.62
C LEU A 229 16.95 -4.17 -12.99
N LYS A 230 16.98 -5.50 -13.09
CA LYS A 230 17.26 -6.22 -14.34
C LYS A 230 15.95 -6.67 -14.98
N GLU A 231 15.84 -6.45 -16.27
CA GLU A 231 14.74 -6.99 -17.08
C GLU A 231 14.76 -8.52 -17.03
N ALA A 232 13.60 -9.13 -16.75
CA ALA A 232 13.45 -10.57 -16.67
C ALA A 232 12.38 -11.11 -17.62
N PHE A 233 11.28 -10.37 -17.83
CA PHE A 233 10.16 -10.82 -18.66
C PHE A 233 9.54 -9.69 -19.46
N VAL A 234 8.92 -10.03 -20.60
CA VAL A 234 8.03 -9.14 -21.34
C VAL A 234 6.59 -9.49 -20.98
N VAL A 235 5.78 -8.49 -20.65
CA VAL A 235 4.37 -8.66 -20.28
C VAL A 235 3.55 -8.91 -21.54
N ALA A 236 2.93 -10.09 -21.63
CA ALA A 236 2.17 -10.51 -22.81
C ALA A 236 0.93 -9.64 -23.07
N ASN A 237 0.27 -9.16 -22.03
CA ASN A 237 -0.89 -8.26 -22.13
C ASN A 237 -0.85 -7.18 -21.03
N PRO A 238 -0.43 -5.94 -21.36
CA PRO A 238 -0.33 -4.85 -20.38
C PRO A 238 -1.68 -4.38 -19.82
N ALA A 239 -2.81 -4.72 -20.47
CA ALA A 239 -4.13 -4.30 -20.01
C ALA A 239 -4.64 -5.09 -18.79
N HIS A 240 -4.01 -6.22 -18.47
CA HIS A 240 -4.42 -7.05 -17.33
C HIS A 240 -3.72 -6.58 -16.05
N ALA A 241 -4.50 -6.40 -14.99
CA ALA A 241 -4.00 -6.05 -13.67
C ALA A 241 -3.10 -7.18 -13.12
N LEU A 242 -1.90 -6.82 -12.67
CA LEU A 242 -0.93 -7.73 -12.09
C LEU A 242 -0.87 -7.56 -10.57
N PHE A 243 -0.94 -8.68 -9.87
CA PHE A 243 -0.94 -8.75 -8.42
C PHE A 243 0.38 -9.33 -7.92
N PRO A 244 0.92 -8.82 -6.80
CA PRO A 244 2.03 -9.46 -6.12
C PRO A 244 1.68 -10.89 -5.72
N VAL A 245 2.63 -11.80 -5.88
CA VAL A 245 2.45 -13.20 -5.51
C VAL A 245 3.74 -13.76 -4.96
N VAL A 246 3.59 -14.57 -3.91
CA VAL A 246 4.66 -15.42 -3.37
C VAL A 246 4.20 -16.85 -3.34
N THR A 247 5.06 -17.76 -3.79
CA THR A 247 4.86 -19.20 -3.69
C THR A 247 6.01 -19.83 -2.90
N PHE A 248 5.70 -20.34 -1.71
CA PHE A 248 6.67 -21.05 -0.88
C PHE A 248 6.82 -22.51 -1.30
N CYS A 249 8.07 -22.98 -1.29
CA CYS A 249 8.42 -24.39 -1.47
C CYS A 249 8.93 -25.02 -0.17
N ASN A 250 9.60 -24.23 0.66
CA ASN A 250 10.18 -24.63 1.94
C ASN A 250 9.81 -23.61 3.02
N GLU A 251 10.27 -23.87 4.25
CA GLU A 251 10.14 -22.94 5.35
C GLU A 251 10.77 -21.58 5.01
N CYS A 252 9.95 -20.53 5.02
CA CYS A 252 10.36 -19.19 4.65
C CYS A 252 9.45 -18.15 5.31
N SER A 253 9.98 -16.96 5.56
CA SER A 253 9.22 -15.82 6.07
C SER A 253 9.59 -14.57 5.28
N ILE A 254 8.57 -13.84 4.83
CA ILE A 254 8.70 -12.67 3.96
C ILE A 254 7.76 -11.57 4.46
N SER A 255 8.26 -10.33 4.50
CA SER A 255 7.47 -9.14 4.87
C SER A 255 7.43 -8.12 3.75
N ILE A 256 6.28 -7.50 3.55
CA ILE A 256 6.14 -6.30 2.72
C ILE A 256 6.92 -5.15 3.35
N VAL A 257 7.68 -4.42 2.54
CA VAL A 257 8.42 -3.21 2.94
C VAL A 257 8.18 -2.07 1.94
N GLU A 258 8.36 -0.83 2.40
CA GLU A 258 8.38 0.37 1.57
C GLU A 258 9.70 0.49 0.79
#